data_AF-A0A8S3FGY4-F1
#
_entry.id   AF-A0A8S3FGY4-F1
#
_cell.length_a   1.000
_cell.length_b   1.000
_cell.length_c   1.000
_cell.angle_alpha   90.00
_cell.angle_beta   90.00
_cell.angle_gamma   90.00
#
_symmetry.space_group_name_H-M   'P 1'
#
loop_
_entity.id
_entity.type
_entity.pdbx_description
1 polymer ?
#
loop_
_entity_poly.entity_id
_entity_poly.type
_entity_poly.pdbx_seq_one_letter_code
_entity_poly.pdbx_strand_id
1 'polypeptide(L)'
;MTTDIECRDYHNYANNTCSFMRTTPDCKLDEGFINYLTFVFCTIGDKLVALGLTLLAGWLLVLFIGLGVTADAYFCPALRVIARVLKLSENIAGVTFLAFGNGAPDIFSAIAAVGSAKGGDVGLAFGALFGAGVFVTTVVAGTIGLVTPFTSIQRPLLRDIIFFIVAAFGAYVAMY
;
A
#
# COMPACT_ATOMS: atom_id res chain seq x y z
N MET A 1 22.71 -27.54 -8.02
CA MET A 1 21.37 -27.44 -7.42
C MET A 1 21.54 -26.76 -6.08
N THR A 2 21.64 -25.44 -6.08
CA THR A 2 21.60 -24.63 -4.85
C THR A 2 20.14 -24.54 -4.45
N THR A 3 19.78 -25.06 -3.29
CA THR A 3 18.47 -24.80 -2.69
C THR A 3 18.40 -23.30 -2.42
N ASP A 4 17.56 -22.58 -3.17
CA ASP A 4 17.28 -21.16 -2.89
C ASP A 4 16.59 -21.09 -1.53
N ILE A 5 17.27 -20.48 -0.56
CA ILE A 5 16.79 -20.34 0.82
C ILE A 5 15.92 -19.08 0.84
N GLU A 6 14.60 -19.25 0.95
CA GLU A 6 13.67 -18.13 1.02
C GLU A 6 13.55 -17.58 2.45
N CYS A 7 13.25 -16.28 2.58
CA CYS A 7 13.05 -15.65 3.90
C CYS A 7 11.88 -16.27 4.70
N ARG A 8 10.93 -16.93 4.02
CA ARG A 8 9.78 -17.63 4.63
C ARG A 8 10.18 -18.84 5.48
N ASP A 9 11.34 -19.44 5.20
CA ASP A 9 11.83 -20.65 5.88
C ASP A 9 12.46 -20.37 7.25
N TYR A 10 12.32 -19.15 7.78
CA TYR A 10 12.90 -18.74 9.06
C TYR A 10 12.47 -19.64 10.24
N HIS A 11 11.28 -20.25 10.17
CA HIS A 11 10.78 -21.18 11.18
C HIS A 11 11.70 -22.40 11.37
N ASN A 12 12.41 -22.83 10.32
CA ASN A 12 13.35 -23.95 10.37
C ASN A 12 14.65 -23.60 11.12
N TYR A 13 14.88 -22.31 11.40
CA TYR A 13 16.09 -21.77 12.02
C TYR A 13 15.80 -21.05 13.34
N ALA A 14 14.80 -21.49 14.10
CA ALA A 14 14.29 -20.85 15.32
C ALA A 14 15.32 -20.51 16.42
N ASN A 15 16.48 -21.20 16.45
CA ASN A 15 17.56 -20.90 17.42
C ASN A 15 18.53 -19.82 16.93
N ASN A 16 18.48 -19.44 15.65
CA ASN A 16 19.41 -18.54 14.97
C ASN A 16 18.68 -17.57 14.00
N THR A 17 17.45 -17.19 14.32
CA THR A 17 16.56 -16.38 13.47
C THR A 17 17.20 -15.05 13.07
N CYS A 18 17.82 -14.35 14.02
CA CYS A 18 18.46 -13.07 13.77
C CYS A 18 19.68 -13.16 12.82
N SER A 19 20.52 -14.19 12.98
CA SER A 19 21.68 -14.36 12.09
C SER A 19 21.21 -14.73 10.68
N PHE A 20 20.19 -15.59 10.58
CA PHE A 20 19.53 -15.93 9.31
C PHE A 20 18.98 -14.71 8.57
N MET A 21 18.28 -13.79 9.26
CA MET A 21 17.73 -12.58 8.63
C MET A 21 18.78 -11.59 8.14
N ARG A 22 19.96 -11.55 8.77
CA ARG A 22 21.07 -10.68 8.33
C ARG A 22 21.86 -11.26 7.15
N THR A 23 21.98 -12.58 7.08
CA THR A 23 22.78 -13.26 6.05
C THR A 23 21.98 -13.56 4.78
N THR A 24 20.67 -13.76 4.89
CA THR A 24 19.81 -14.08 3.76
C THR A 24 19.47 -12.81 2.96
N PRO A 25 19.85 -12.73 1.67
CA PRO A 25 19.61 -11.53 0.86
C PRO A 25 18.13 -11.23 0.67
N ASP A 26 17.27 -12.26 0.55
CA ASP A 26 15.82 -12.08 0.41
C ASP A 26 15.14 -11.45 1.63
N CYS A 27 15.77 -11.50 2.81
CA CYS A 27 15.26 -10.83 4.01
C CYS A 27 15.68 -9.34 4.09
N LYS A 28 16.54 -8.86 3.20
CA LYS A 28 17.00 -7.47 3.19
C LYS A 28 16.01 -6.61 2.40
N LEU A 29 15.16 -5.91 3.15
CA LEU A 29 14.35 -4.82 2.64
C LEU A 29 15.25 -3.61 2.36
N ASP A 30 15.80 -3.51 1.16
CA ASP A 30 16.70 -2.40 0.74
C ASP A 30 15.95 -1.10 0.41
N GLU A 31 14.62 -1.16 0.24
CA GLU A 31 13.80 0.00 -0.16
C GLU A 31 13.19 0.77 1.04
N GLY A 32 13.48 0.37 2.28
CA GLY A 32 12.88 0.96 3.49
C GLY A 32 13.89 1.71 4.37
N PHE A 33 13.46 2.82 5.00
CA PHE A 33 14.25 3.50 6.04
C PHE A 33 14.54 2.62 7.26
N ILE A 34 13.67 1.64 7.52
CA ILE A 34 13.76 0.74 8.68
C ILE A 34 13.56 -0.69 8.18
N ASN A 35 14.53 -1.58 8.46
CA ASN A 35 14.39 -3.00 8.19
C ASN A 35 13.56 -3.64 9.31
N TYR A 36 12.24 -3.73 9.11
CA TYR A 36 11.27 -4.18 10.12
C TYR A 36 11.54 -5.60 10.60
N LEU A 37 11.98 -6.50 9.70
CA LEU A 37 12.33 -7.87 10.04
C LEU A 37 13.50 -7.91 11.03
N THR A 38 14.59 -7.21 10.72
CA THR A 38 15.75 -7.10 11.62
C THR A 38 15.35 -6.42 12.94
N PHE A 39 14.49 -5.39 12.91
CA PHE A 39 14.04 -4.72 14.11
C PHE A 39 13.26 -5.66 15.06
N VAL A 40 12.31 -6.42 14.54
CA VAL A 40 11.48 -7.33 15.36
C VAL A 40 12.29 -8.51 15.89
N PHE A 41 13.05 -9.18 15.03
CA PHE A 41 13.71 -10.45 15.40
C PHE A 41 15.12 -10.28 15.97
N CYS A 42 15.87 -9.22 15.59
CA CYS A 42 17.21 -8.96 16.13
C CYS A 42 17.25 -7.94 17.27
N THR A 43 16.43 -6.89 17.25
CA THR A 43 16.49 -5.84 18.28
C THR A 43 15.57 -6.13 19.45
N ILE A 44 14.32 -6.54 19.18
CA ILE A 44 13.35 -6.91 20.23
C ILE A 44 13.56 -8.36 20.67
N GLY A 45 13.82 -9.26 19.72
CA GLY A 45 14.18 -10.66 19.96
C GLY A 45 13.01 -11.64 19.83
N ASP A 46 13.33 -12.88 19.47
CA ASP A 46 12.37 -13.94 19.09
C ASP A 46 11.27 -14.22 20.14
N LYS A 47 11.56 -14.01 21.43
CA LYS A 47 10.59 -14.22 22.52
C LYS A 47 9.55 -13.10 22.65
N LEU A 48 9.83 -11.92 22.11
CA LEU A 48 9.01 -10.71 22.24
C LEU A 48 8.46 -10.24 20.88
N VAL A 49 8.35 -11.14 19.90
CA VAL A 49 7.83 -10.83 18.56
C VAL A 49 6.44 -10.20 18.61
N ALA A 50 5.56 -10.67 19.51
CA ALA A 50 4.23 -10.09 19.68
C ALA A 50 4.29 -8.60 20.08
N LEU A 51 5.25 -8.21 20.94
CA LEU A 51 5.48 -6.82 21.31
C LEU A 51 6.03 -6.01 20.13
N GLY A 52 6.92 -6.60 19.33
CA GLY A 52 7.43 -5.95 18.12
C GLY A 52 6.33 -5.68 17.10
N LEU A 53 5.44 -6.64 16.88
CA LEU A 53 4.30 -6.49 15.98
C LEU A 53 3.30 -5.45 16.48
N THR A 54 3.00 -5.40 17.79
CA THR A 54 2.09 -4.37 18.33
C THR A 54 2.68 -2.97 18.24
N LEU A 55 3.99 -2.81 18.45
CA LEU A 55 4.68 -1.54 18.25
C LEU A 55 4.66 -1.10 16.78
N LEU A 56 4.89 -2.02 15.84
CA LEU A 56 4.80 -1.73 14.41
C LEU A 56 3.38 -1.37 13.98
N ALA A 57 2.37 -2.06 14.52
CA ALA A 57 0.97 -1.72 14.28
C ALA A 57 0.63 -0.33 14.85
N GLY A 58 1.11 0.00 16.04
CA GLY A 58 0.98 1.34 16.61
C GLY A 58 1.66 2.41 15.76
N TRP A 59 2.86 2.13 15.25
CA TRP A 59 3.58 3.01 14.33
C TRP A 59 2.82 3.21 13.02
N LEU A 60 2.28 2.14 12.44
CA LEU A 60 1.44 2.20 11.24
C LEU A 60 0.21 3.10 11.47
N LEU A 61 -0.46 2.99 12.63
CA LEU A 61 -1.59 3.85 12.98
C LEU A 61 -1.19 5.32 13.08
N VAL A 62 -0.04 5.62 13.70
CA VAL A 62 0.49 7.00 13.79
C VAL A 62 0.75 7.56 12.39
N LEU A 63 1.38 6.77 11.51
CA LEU A 63 1.63 7.18 10.12
C LEU A 63 0.32 7.42 9.36
N PHE A 64 -0.67 6.52 9.52
CA PHE A 64 -1.97 6.64 8.87
C PHE A 64 -2.72 7.90 9.31
N ILE A 65 -2.75 8.19 10.61
CA ILE A 65 -3.35 9.42 11.15
C ILE A 65 -2.57 10.64 10.67
N GLY A 66 -1.25 10.59 10.68
CA GLY A 66 -0.39 11.66 10.19
C GLY A 66 -0.66 12.01 8.72
N LEU A 67 -0.77 11.00 7.86
CA LEU A 67 -1.16 11.17 6.45
C LEU A 67 -2.57 11.78 6.32
N GLY A 68 -3.54 11.32 7.11
CA GLY A 68 -4.89 11.88 7.09
C GLY A 68 -4.94 13.36 7.50
N VAL A 69 -4.30 13.71 8.61
CA VAL A 69 -4.25 15.09 9.11
C VAL A 69 -3.51 16.01 8.15
N THR A 70 -2.37 15.56 7.60
CA THR A 70 -1.61 16.36 6.64
C THR A 70 -2.36 16.54 5.32
N ALA A 71 -3.08 15.51 4.87
CA ALA A 71 -3.92 15.60 3.68
C ALA A 71 -5.05 16.64 3.87
N ASP A 72 -5.76 16.60 5.00
CA ASP A 72 -6.86 17.53 5.26
C ASP A 72 -6.36 18.98 5.48
N ALA A 73 -5.30 19.16 6.27
CA ALA A 73 -4.83 20.49 6.67
C ALA A 73 -4.00 21.21 5.59
N TYR A 74 -3.26 20.48 4.75
CA TYR A 74 -2.33 21.09 3.78
C TYR A 74 -2.64 20.71 2.33
N PHE A 75 -2.85 19.43 2.04
CA PHE A 75 -3.04 18.98 0.67
C PHE A 75 -4.35 19.45 0.08
N CYS A 76 -5.47 19.24 0.77
CA CYS A 76 -6.80 19.65 0.31
C CYS A 76 -6.90 21.17 0.05
N PRO A 77 -6.45 22.07 0.95
CA PRO A 77 -6.45 23.52 0.67
C PRO A 77 -5.60 23.90 -0.55
N ALA A 78 -4.43 23.29 -0.72
CA ALA A 78 -3.58 23.52 -1.89
C ALA A 78 -4.31 23.11 -3.19
N LEU A 79 -5.00 21.97 -3.18
CA LEU A 79 -5.81 21.52 -4.32
C LEU A 79 -6.94 22.50 -4.66
N ARG A 80 -7.63 23.08 -3.67
CA ARG A 80 -8.67 24.10 -3.92
C ARG A 80 -8.11 25.33 -4.62
N VAL A 81 -6.91 25.78 -4.23
CA VAL A 81 -6.25 26.93 -4.88
C VAL A 81 -5.93 26.59 -6.34
N ILE A 82 -5.33 25.43 -6.59
CA ILE A 82 -5.02 24.95 -7.95
C ILE A 82 -6.30 24.83 -8.78
N ALA A 83 -7.37 24.25 -8.23
CA ALA A 83 -8.66 24.11 -8.90
C ALA A 83 -9.23 25.46 -9.34
N ARG A 84 -9.17 26.49 -8.47
CA ARG A 84 -9.62 27.85 -8.81
C ARG A 84 -8.78 28.47 -9.92
N VAL A 85 -7.45 28.32 -9.88
CA VAL A 85 -6.55 28.85 -10.92
C VAL A 85 -6.84 28.19 -12.27
N LEU A 86 -7.07 26.87 -12.27
CA LEU A 86 -7.39 26.09 -13.47
C LEU A 86 -8.87 26.17 -13.90
N LYS A 87 -9.71 26.93 -13.17
CA LYS A 87 -11.17 27.02 -13.37
C LYS A 87 -11.88 25.66 -13.38
N LEU A 88 -11.39 24.71 -12.59
CA LEU A 88 -11.98 23.39 -12.39
C LEU A 88 -12.94 23.40 -11.21
N SER A 89 -13.95 22.53 -11.24
CA SER A 89 -14.81 22.30 -10.07
C SER A 89 -14.04 21.51 -9.01
N GLU A 90 -14.36 21.77 -7.74
CA GLU A 90 -13.76 21.06 -6.60
C GLU A 90 -13.94 19.53 -6.70
N ASN A 91 -15.06 19.10 -7.29
CA ASN A 91 -15.32 17.68 -7.56
C ASN A 91 -14.31 17.10 -8.56
N ILE A 92 -13.99 17.83 -9.65
CA ILE A 92 -13.00 17.37 -10.64
C ILE A 92 -11.60 17.39 -10.02
N ALA A 93 -11.28 18.38 -9.19
CA ALA A 93 -10.01 18.43 -8.49
C ALA A 93 -9.83 17.25 -7.52
N GLY A 94 -10.87 16.87 -6.78
CA GLY A 94 -10.87 15.69 -5.92
C GLY A 94 -10.71 14.38 -6.70
N VAL A 95 -11.49 14.16 -7.76
CA VAL A 95 -11.38 12.89 -8.51
C VAL A 95 -10.10 12.78 -9.35
N THR A 96 -9.36 13.88 -9.55
CA THR A 96 -8.15 13.89 -10.39
C THR A 96 -6.88 14.10 -9.56
N PHE A 97 -6.72 15.27 -8.94
CA PHE A 97 -5.46 15.62 -8.27
C PHE A 97 -5.28 14.91 -6.92
N LEU A 98 -6.35 14.77 -6.14
CA LEU A 98 -6.30 14.00 -4.88
C LEU A 98 -6.07 12.52 -5.17
N ALA A 99 -6.80 11.97 -6.15
CA ALA A 99 -6.62 10.59 -6.61
C ALA A 99 -5.20 10.34 -7.15
N PHE A 100 -4.67 11.25 -7.98
CA PHE A 100 -3.32 11.16 -8.52
C PHE A 100 -2.26 11.28 -7.43
N GLY A 101 -2.41 12.22 -6.49
CA GLY A 101 -1.46 12.40 -5.38
C GLY A 101 -1.35 11.16 -4.49
N ASN A 102 -2.46 10.45 -4.27
CA ASN A 102 -2.47 9.20 -3.52
C ASN A 102 -1.86 8.03 -4.32
N GLY A 103 -2.24 7.87 -5.60
CA GLY A 103 -1.82 6.73 -6.42
C GLY A 103 -0.42 6.84 -7.03
N ALA A 104 0.14 8.05 -7.15
CA ALA A 104 1.48 8.25 -7.71
C ALA A 104 2.59 7.46 -6.98
N PRO A 105 2.74 7.55 -5.64
CA PRO A 105 3.76 6.78 -4.93
C PRO A 105 3.60 5.27 -5.10
N ASP A 106 2.37 4.76 -5.12
CA ASP A 106 2.08 3.33 -5.34
C ASP A 106 2.53 2.87 -6.73
N ILE A 107 2.29 3.68 -7.76
CA ILE A 107 2.75 3.39 -9.13
C ILE A 107 4.27 3.42 -9.20
N PHE A 108 4.93 4.40 -8.57
CA PHE A 108 6.39 4.47 -8.56
C PHE A 108 7.02 3.28 -7.83
N SER A 109 6.45 2.87 -6.69
CA SER A 109 6.89 1.69 -5.96
C SER A 109 6.67 0.42 -6.79
N ALA A 110 5.53 0.28 -7.47
CA ALA A 110 5.29 -0.86 -8.36
C ALA A 110 6.26 -0.91 -9.54
N ILE A 111 6.57 0.23 -10.17
CA ILE A 111 7.56 0.31 -11.26
C ILE A 111 8.96 -0.02 -10.75
N ALA A 112 9.36 0.49 -9.59
CA ALA A 112 10.64 0.19 -8.97
C ALA A 112 10.76 -1.31 -8.66
N ALA A 113 9.72 -1.90 -8.08
CA ALA A 113 9.65 -3.33 -7.81
C ALA A 113 9.78 -4.15 -9.11
N VAL A 114 9.04 -3.80 -10.16
CA VAL A 114 9.12 -4.49 -11.46
C VAL A 114 10.49 -4.29 -12.13
N GLY A 115 11.08 -3.10 -12.03
CA GLY A 115 12.35 -2.74 -12.65
C GLY A 115 13.58 -3.36 -11.97
N SER A 116 13.48 -3.62 -10.67
CA SER A 116 14.55 -4.22 -9.84
C SER A 116 14.41 -5.74 -9.67
N ALA A 117 13.25 -6.32 -10.01
CA ALA A 117 12.95 -7.73 -9.72
C ALA A 117 13.75 -8.73 -10.57
N LYS A 118 14.43 -9.65 -9.88
CA LYS A 118 14.72 -10.99 -10.42
C LYS A 118 13.44 -11.84 -10.37
N GLY A 119 12.55 -11.66 -11.35
CA GLY A 119 11.49 -12.61 -11.72
C GLY A 119 10.34 -12.91 -10.75
N GLY A 120 10.45 -12.65 -9.44
CA GLY A 120 9.45 -13.03 -8.43
C GLY A 120 8.52 -11.91 -7.91
N ASP A 121 8.94 -10.65 -7.94
CA ASP A 121 8.23 -9.55 -7.25
C ASP A 121 7.08 -8.91 -8.03
N VAL A 122 6.94 -9.23 -9.32
CA VAL A 122 5.88 -8.65 -10.17
C VAL A 122 4.50 -9.01 -9.62
N GLY A 123 4.27 -10.28 -9.25
CA GLY A 123 3.00 -10.72 -8.67
C GLY A 123 2.64 -10.02 -7.36
N LEU A 124 3.64 -9.74 -6.51
CA LEU A 124 3.45 -9.02 -5.24
C LEU A 124 3.11 -7.54 -5.49
N ALA A 125 3.80 -6.88 -6.42
CA ALA A 125 3.52 -5.49 -6.78
C ALA A 125 2.10 -5.32 -7.34
N PHE A 126 1.67 -6.20 -8.25
CA PHE A 126 0.31 -6.19 -8.76
C PHE A 126 -0.72 -6.52 -7.67
N GLY A 127 -0.44 -7.52 -6.81
CA GLY A 127 -1.29 -7.87 -5.68
C GLY A 127 -1.52 -6.70 -4.73
N ALA A 128 -0.49 -5.90 -4.46
CA ALA A 128 -0.59 -4.69 -3.65
C ALA A 128 -1.50 -3.62 -4.29
N LEU A 129 -1.33 -3.33 -5.58
CA LEU A 129 -2.16 -2.37 -6.31
C LEU A 129 -3.63 -2.78 -6.35
N PHE A 130 -3.90 -4.06 -6.66
CA PHE A 130 -5.25 -4.60 -6.65
C PHE A 130 -5.88 -4.58 -5.26
N GLY A 131 -5.11 -5.00 -4.24
CA GLY A 131 -5.54 -4.98 -2.85
C GLY A 131 -5.91 -3.58 -2.37
N ALA A 132 -5.10 -2.57 -2.70
CA ALA A 132 -5.37 -1.17 -2.38
C ALA A 132 -6.67 -0.68 -3.03
N GLY A 133 -6.88 -0.96 -4.33
CA GLY A 133 -8.11 -0.61 -5.03
C GLY A 133 -9.36 -1.27 -4.45
N VAL A 134 -9.28 -2.56 -4.11
CA VAL A 134 -10.37 -3.30 -3.44
C VAL A 134 -10.65 -2.70 -2.05
N PHE A 135 -9.62 -2.39 -1.26
CA PHE A 135 -9.79 -1.81 0.07
C PHE A 135 -10.49 -0.44 0.01
N VAL A 136 -10.08 0.44 -0.92
CA VAL A 136 -10.70 1.77 -1.08
C VAL A 136 -12.15 1.65 -1.53
N THR A 137 -12.45 0.77 -2.48
CA THR A 137 -13.82 0.61 -3.00
C THR A 137 -14.76 -0.09 -2.02
N THR A 138 -14.26 -1.01 -1.18
CA THR A 138 -15.09 -1.76 -0.23
C THR A 138 -15.18 -1.08 1.14
N VAL A 139 -14.04 -0.79 1.76
CA VAL A 139 -13.98 -0.28 3.14
C VAL A 139 -14.20 1.23 3.15
N VAL A 140 -13.45 1.99 2.35
CA VAL A 140 -13.55 3.47 2.38
C VAL A 140 -14.88 3.93 1.78
N ALA A 141 -15.22 3.51 0.56
CA ALA A 141 -16.50 3.93 -0.04
C ALA A 141 -17.71 3.33 0.70
N GLY A 142 -17.60 2.10 1.21
CA GLY A 142 -18.65 1.47 2.02
C GLY A 142 -18.91 2.22 3.32
N THR A 143 -17.87 2.62 4.06
CA THR A 143 -18.02 3.43 5.28
C THR A 143 -18.61 4.81 4.99
N ILE A 144 -18.17 5.48 3.92
CA ILE A 144 -18.77 6.76 3.49
C ILE A 144 -20.26 6.58 3.17
N GLY A 145 -20.63 5.50 2.47
CA GLY A 145 -22.01 5.18 2.14
C GLY A 145 -22.90 4.85 3.36
N LEU A 146 -22.31 4.36 4.45
CA LEU A 146 -23.02 4.15 5.72
C LEU A 146 -23.25 5.46 6.49
N VAL A 147 -22.32 6.42 6.40
CA VAL A 147 -22.37 7.69 7.12
C VAL A 147 -23.16 8.76 6.36
N THR A 148 -23.18 8.70 5.04
CA THR A 148 -23.82 9.72 4.17
C THR A 148 -25.03 9.17 3.43
N PRO A 149 -26.05 9.99 3.12
CA PRO A 149 -27.23 9.53 2.39
C PRO A 149 -26.84 9.01 1.00
N PHE A 150 -27.15 7.74 0.76
CA PHE A 150 -26.69 6.95 -0.38
C PHE A 150 -27.11 7.51 -1.75
N THR A 151 -28.11 8.40 -1.79
CA THR A 151 -28.69 8.96 -3.02
C THR A 151 -27.70 9.78 -3.86
N SER A 152 -26.63 10.33 -3.26
CA SER A 152 -25.63 11.14 -3.97
C SER A 152 -24.50 10.31 -4.61
N ILE A 153 -24.25 9.10 -4.11
CA ILE A 153 -23.02 8.32 -4.40
C ILE A 153 -23.22 7.24 -5.47
N GLN A 154 -24.46 6.85 -5.80
CA GLN A 154 -24.74 5.68 -6.65
C GLN A 154 -24.10 5.72 -8.04
N ARG A 155 -24.15 6.86 -8.74
CA ARG A 155 -23.61 6.95 -10.12
C ARG A 155 -22.08 6.96 -10.16
N PRO A 156 -21.37 7.80 -9.38
CA PRO A 156 -19.91 7.74 -9.31
C PRO A 156 -19.40 6.38 -8.84
N LEU A 157 -20.01 5.79 -7.82
CA LEU A 157 -19.58 4.49 -7.27
C LEU A 157 -19.74 3.37 -8.31
N LEU A 158 -20.89 3.31 -8.99
CA LEU A 158 -21.11 2.31 -10.04
C LEU A 158 -20.10 2.45 -11.19
N ARG A 159 -19.82 3.70 -11.60
CA ARG A 159 -18.79 4.00 -12.61
C ARG A 159 -17.42 3.47 -12.15
N ASP A 160 -17.01 3.78 -10.93
CA ASP A 160 -15.70 3.40 -10.41
C ASP A 160 -15.57 1.87 -10.28
N ILE A 161 -16.62 1.17 -9.83
CA ILE A 161 -16.67 -0.30 -9.80
C ILE A 161 -16.55 -0.90 -11.22
N ILE A 162 -17.29 -0.38 -12.19
CA ILE A 162 -17.23 -0.86 -13.58
C ILE A 162 -15.83 -0.68 -14.16
N PHE A 163 -15.22 0.50 -14.00
CA PHE A 163 -13.85 0.74 -14.47
C PHE A 163 -12.85 -0.17 -13.77
N PHE A 164 -13.02 -0.42 -12.47
CA PHE A 164 -12.16 -1.33 -11.72
C PHE A 164 -12.26 -2.77 -12.25
N ILE A 165 -13.49 -3.27 -12.51
CA ILE A 165 -13.70 -4.61 -13.09
C ILE A 165 -13.08 -4.71 -14.49
N VAL A 166 -13.28 -3.71 -15.34
CA VAL A 166 -12.69 -3.69 -16.70
C VAL A 166 -11.17 -3.67 -16.64
N ALA A 167 -10.59 -2.85 -15.76
CA ALA A 167 -9.14 -2.80 -15.56
C ALA A 167 -8.58 -4.11 -15.01
N ALA A 168 -9.25 -4.73 -14.04
CA ALA A 168 -8.88 -6.02 -13.49
C ALA A 168 -8.94 -7.14 -14.53
N PHE A 169 -10.00 -7.17 -15.33
CA PHE A 169 -10.13 -8.12 -16.43
C PHE A 169 -9.07 -7.91 -17.49
N GLY A 170 -8.79 -6.65 -17.88
CA GLY A 170 -7.73 -6.32 -18.82
C GLY A 170 -6.34 -6.75 -18.33
N ALA A 171 -6.04 -6.53 -17.05
CA ALA A 171 -4.79 -6.98 -16.44
C ALA A 171 -4.68 -8.51 -16.41
N TYR A 172 -5.77 -9.21 -16.07
CA TYR A 172 -5.82 -10.67 -16.09
C TYR A 172 -5.52 -11.23 -17.49
N VAL A 173 -6.15 -10.66 -18.53
CA VAL A 173 -5.91 -11.05 -19.94
C VAL A 173 -4.50 -10.67 -20.42
N ALA A 174 -3.91 -9.59 -19.91
CA ALA A 174 -2.54 -9.21 -20.29
C ALA A 174 -1.47 -10.14 -19.67
N MET A 175 -1.80 -10.83 -18.57
CA MET A 175 -0.89 -11.71 -17.84
C MET A 175 -0.99 -13.19 -18.24
N TYR A 176 -2.12 -13.63 -18.81
CA TYR A 176 -2.39 -15.01 -19.25
C TYR A 176 -2.63 -15.08 -20.75
#